data_AF-A0A1X0J0K8-F1
#
_entry.id   AF-A0A1X0J0K8-F1
#
_cell.length_a   1.000
_cell.length_b   1.000
_cell.length_c   1.000
_cell.angle_alpha   90.00
_cell.angle_beta   90.00
_cell.angle_gamma   90.00
#
_symmetry.space_group_name_H-M   'P 1'
#
loop_
_entity.id
_entity.type
_entity.pdbx_description
1 polymer ?
#
loop_
_entity_poly.entity_id
_entity_poly.type
_entity_poly.pdbx_seq_one_letter_code
_entity_poly.pdbx_strand_id
1 'polypeptide(L)'
;MSAPVLVTAADVLRGALAELRRPIDPLTGNGWQRGGYGTRDTCKCSAGAIYVAGGDSPRGTRGTPHNRVLAAFSVLAKVVGYPGASEGKIIHWNDQPGRTFPEVEAAFERAIELAEAGVR
;
A
#
# COMPACT_ATOMS: atom_id res chain seq x y z
N MET A 1 -12.67 4.96 -29.80
CA MET A 1 -12.51 5.66 -28.51
C MET A 1 -12.33 4.58 -27.46
N SER A 2 -11.13 4.45 -26.87
CA SER A 2 -10.90 3.49 -25.77
C SER A 2 -11.58 3.99 -24.51
N ALA A 3 -12.31 3.11 -23.82
CA ALA A 3 -12.91 3.43 -22.53
C ALA A 3 -11.82 3.79 -21.51
N PRO A 4 -12.05 4.76 -20.60
CA PRO A 4 -11.10 5.07 -19.55
C PRO A 4 -10.92 3.84 -18.65
N VAL A 5 -9.66 3.42 -18.46
CA VAL A 5 -9.31 2.37 -17.51
C VAL A 5 -9.52 2.92 -16.11
N LEU A 6 -10.54 2.41 -15.40
CA LEU A 6 -10.80 2.76 -14.01
C LEU A 6 -9.72 2.11 -13.14
N VAL A 7 -8.92 2.93 -12.46
CA VAL A 7 -7.93 2.46 -11.48
C VAL A 7 -8.65 1.86 -10.27
N THR A 8 -8.40 0.58 -10.02
CA THR A 8 -9.00 -0.24 -8.96
C THR A 8 -8.16 -0.24 -7.67
N ALA A 9 -8.69 -0.83 -6.59
CA ALA A 9 -7.90 -1.09 -5.38
C ALA A 9 -6.71 -2.02 -5.64
N ALA A 10 -6.88 -3.00 -6.54
CA ALA A 10 -5.79 -3.89 -6.95
C ALA A 10 -4.66 -3.10 -7.62
N ASP A 11 -4.98 -2.12 -8.48
CA ASP A 11 -3.98 -1.26 -9.13
C ASP A 11 -3.19 -0.43 -8.11
N VAL A 12 -3.86 0.12 -7.10
CA VAL A 12 -3.21 0.84 -6.00
C VAL A 12 -2.29 -0.09 -5.20
N LEU A 13 -2.75 -1.30 -4.86
CA LEU A 13 -1.96 -2.27 -4.13
C LEU A 13 -0.72 -2.72 -4.92
N ARG A 14 -0.85 -2.94 -6.24
CA ARG A 14 0.28 -3.25 -7.11
C ARG A 14 1.28 -2.10 -7.18
N GLY A 15 0.80 -0.87 -7.33
CA GLY A 15 1.66 0.32 -7.31
C GLY A 15 2.39 0.47 -5.97
N ALA A 16 1.70 0.21 -4.86
CA ALA A 16 2.28 0.29 -3.53
C ALA A 16 3.34 -0.80 -3.31
N LEU A 17 3.06 -2.04 -3.73
CA LEU A 17 4.05 -3.12 -3.66
C LEU A 17 5.28 -2.81 -4.53
N ALA A 18 5.08 -2.26 -5.72
CA ALA A 18 6.18 -1.82 -6.57
C ALA A 18 7.04 -0.76 -5.87
N GLU A 19 6.42 0.21 -5.21
CA GLU A 19 7.13 1.22 -4.40
C GLU A 19 7.95 0.61 -3.26
N LEU A 20 7.40 -0.38 -2.55
CA LEU A 20 8.11 -1.08 -1.48
C LEU A 20 9.26 -1.95 -2.00
N ARG A 21 9.16 -2.47 -3.23
CA ARG A 21 10.23 -3.24 -3.89
C ARG A 21 11.35 -2.38 -4.48
N ARG A 22 11.16 -1.07 -4.64
CA ARG A 22 12.17 -0.18 -5.24
C ARG A 22 13.47 -0.22 -4.41
N PRO A 23 14.65 -0.33 -5.02
CA PRO A 23 15.92 -0.42 -4.29
C PRO A 23 16.37 0.96 -3.78
N ILE A 24 15.66 1.51 -2.79
CA ILE A 24 15.95 2.83 -2.22
C ILE A 24 17.01 2.73 -1.11
N ASP A 25 16.88 1.75 -0.22
CA ASP A 25 17.86 1.50 0.83
C ASP A 25 18.99 0.59 0.31
N PRO A 26 20.26 1.06 0.27
CA PRO A 26 21.38 0.24 -0.20
C PRO A 26 21.70 -0.95 0.71
N LEU A 27 21.26 -0.96 1.98
CA LEU A 27 21.52 -2.06 2.92
C LEU A 27 20.53 -3.20 2.74
N THR A 28 19.26 -2.88 2.54
CA THR A 28 18.18 -3.87 2.47
C THR A 28 17.72 -4.18 1.04
N GLY A 29 18.14 -3.37 0.06
CA GLY A 29 17.83 -3.57 -1.36
C GLY A 29 16.36 -3.32 -1.73
N ASN A 30 15.60 -2.67 -0.86
CA ASN A 30 14.18 -2.37 -1.05
C ASN A 30 13.81 -0.99 -0.49
N GLY A 31 12.54 -0.62 -0.62
CA GLY A 31 12.01 0.71 -0.30
C GLY A 31 11.12 0.69 0.92
N TRP A 32 11.08 -0.42 1.65
CA TRP A 32 10.26 -0.58 2.83
C TRP A 32 11.02 -0.14 4.09
N GLN A 33 10.29 0.47 5.03
CA GLN A 33 10.80 0.70 6.38
C GLN A 33 9.69 0.65 7.44
N ARG A 34 10.10 0.42 8.69
CA ARG A 34 9.26 0.61 9.88
C ARG A 34 9.39 2.03 10.41
N GLY A 35 8.33 2.55 11.03
CA GLY A 35 8.33 3.81 11.78
C GLY A 35 8.44 5.08 10.93
N GLY A 36 8.41 4.95 9.60
CA GLY A 36 8.58 6.08 8.69
C GLY A 36 7.53 6.04 7.59
N TYR A 37 6.73 7.10 7.49
CA TYR A 37 5.71 7.23 6.45
C TYR A 37 6.33 7.23 5.05
N GLY A 38 7.44 7.95 4.90
CA GLY A 38 8.16 8.10 3.64
C GLY A 38 7.46 8.96 2.60
N THR A 39 8.14 9.13 1.48
CA THR A 39 7.73 9.92 0.31
C THR A 39 8.13 9.18 -0.97
N ARG A 40 7.80 9.69 -2.15
CA ARG A 40 8.17 9.06 -3.43
C ARG A 40 9.64 8.64 -3.51
N ASP A 41 10.55 9.41 -2.93
CA ASP A 41 12.01 9.20 -3.08
C ASP A 41 12.68 8.68 -1.81
N THR A 42 11.91 8.29 -0.79
CA THR A 42 12.43 7.73 0.45
C THR A 42 11.78 6.38 0.76
N CYS A 43 12.42 5.58 1.62
CA CYS A 43 11.80 4.37 2.14
C CYS A 43 10.49 4.72 2.86
N LYS A 44 9.53 3.82 2.81
CA LYS A 44 8.17 4.08 3.25
C LYS A 44 7.54 2.86 3.92
N CYS A 45 6.62 3.11 4.83
CA CYS A 45 5.78 2.07 5.41
C CYS A 45 4.68 1.65 4.41
N SER A 46 3.94 0.59 4.73
CA SER A 46 2.82 0.14 3.91
C SER A 46 1.78 1.25 3.63
N ALA A 47 1.48 2.09 4.62
CA ALA A 47 0.51 3.18 4.46
C ALA A 47 1.03 4.25 3.48
N GLY A 48 2.26 4.73 3.67
CA GLY A 48 2.85 5.71 2.76
C GLY A 48 2.99 5.19 1.32
N ALA A 49 3.27 3.90 1.14
CA ALA A 49 3.28 3.28 -0.19
C ALA A 49 1.91 3.29 -0.85
N ILE A 50 0.83 3.00 -0.10
CA ILE A 50 -0.55 3.06 -0.60
C ILE A 50 -0.91 4.48 -1.05
N TYR A 51 -0.55 5.51 -0.27
CA TYR A 51 -0.81 6.90 -0.65
C TYR A 51 -0.02 7.33 -1.89
N VAL A 52 1.28 7.04 -1.93
CA VAL A 52 2.13 7.34 -3.08
C VAL A 52 1.60 6.67 -4.35
N ALA A 53 1.20 5.40 -4.27
CA ALA A 53 0.59 4.68 -5.39
C ALA A 53 -0.80 5.19 -5.77
N GLY A 54 -1.57 5.64 -4.79
CA GLY A 54 -2.88 6.27 -4.98
C GLY A 54 -2.82 7.62 -5.67
N GLY A 55 -1.63 8.21 -5.82
CA GLY A 55 -1.44 9.56 -6.35
C GLY A 55 -1.71 10.67 -5.33
N ASP A 56 -1.96 10.30 -4.07
CA ASP A 56 -2.20 11.24 -2.98
C ASP A 56 -0.89 11.58 -2.26
N SER A 57 -0.66 12.88 -2.04
CA SER A 57 0.27 13.33 -1.02
C SER A 57 -0.43 13.23 0.34
N PRO A 58 0.25 12.80 1.43
CA PRO A 58 -0.32 12.83 2.78
C PRO A 58 -0.76 14.23 3.24
N ARG A 59 -0.38 15.28 2.49
CA ARG A 59 -0.90 16.64 2.62
C ARG A 59 -1.76 16.97 1.40
N GLY A 60 -3.06 16.80 1.58
CA GLY A 60 -4.07 16.81 0.53
C GLY A 60 -3.88 17.86 -0.57
N THR A 61 -4.00 17.38 -1.80
CA THR A 61 -4.52 18.16 -2.92
C THR A 61 -5.68 17.37 -3.50
N ARG A 62 -6.89 17.90 -3.33
CA ARG A 62 -8.14 17.38 -3.89
C ARG A 62 -7.92 17.01 -5.36
N GLY A 63 -8.06 15.74 -5.72
CA GLY A 63 -8.00 15.37 -7.14
C GLY A 63 -8.07 13.90 -7.52
N THR A 64 -7.72 12.94 -6.65
CA THR A 64 -7.87 11.50 -6.97
C THR A 64 -8.69 10.77 -5.90
N PRO A 65 -9.44 9.71 -6.27
CA PRO A 65 -10.61 9.30 -5.49
C PRO A 65 -10.18 8.59 -4.22
N HIS A 66 -10.31 9.30 -3.09
CA HIS A 66 -10.16 8.81 -1.72
C HIS A 66 -10.69 7.36 -1.53
N ASN A 67 -11.77 7.00 -2.23
CA ASN A 67 -12.39 5.68 -2.19
C ASN A 67 -11.47 4.51 -2.57
N ARG A 68 -10.59 4.63 -3.57
CA ARG A 68 -9.73 3.49 -3.99
C ARG A 68 -8.57 3.26 -3.03
N VAL A 69 -8.04 4.34 -2.46
CA VAL A 69 -7.02 4.30 -1.40
C VAL A 69 -7.61 3.67 -0.15
N LEU A 70 -8.81 4.10 0.26
CA LEU A 70 -9.54 3.48 1.37
C LEU A 70 -9.88 2.00 1.10
N ALA A 71 -10.24 1.65 -0.14
CA ALA A 71 -10.46 0.26 -0.53
C ALA A 71 -9.18 -0.58 -0.45
N ALA A 72 -8.04 -0.05 -0.92
CA ALA A 72 -6.74 -0.72 -0.80
C ALA A 72 -6.36 -0.97 0.68
N PHE A 73 -6.55 0.05 1.55
CA PHE A 73 -6.39 -0.13 2.99
C PHE A 73 -7.30 -1.22 3.54
N SER A 74 -8.58 -1.22 3.14
CA SER A 74 -9.58 -2.18 3.62
C SER A 74 -9.26 -3.62 3.21
N VAL A 75 -8.75 -3.82 2.00
CA VAL A 75 -8.35 -5.16 1.52
C VAL A 75 -7.10 -5.64 2.24
N LEU A 76 -6.04 -4.81 2.32
CA LEU A 76 -4.82 -5.18 3.03
C LEU A 76 -5.11 -5.48 4.50
N ALA A 77 -5.93 -4.65 5.15
CA ALA A 77 -6.44 -4.82 6.49
C ALA A 77 -7.07 -6.19 6.73
N LYS A 78 -7.92 -6.66 5.80
CA LYS A 78 -8.52 -7.98 5.89
C LYS A 78 -7.47 -9.10 5.84
N VAL A 79 -6.47 -8.97 4.97
CA VAL A 79 -5.38 -9.95 4.84
C VAL A 79 -4.50 -10.02 6.08
N VAL A 80 -4.27 -8.89 6.75
CA VAL A 80 -3.40 -8.82 7.94
C VAL A 80 -4.15 -9.05 9.26
N GLY A 81 -5.42 -9.47 9.19
CA GLY A 81 -6.22 -9.85 10.37
C GLY A 81 -6.95 -8.70 11.08
N TYR A 82 -7.11 -7.55 10.43
CA TYR A 82 -7.79 -6.38 10.98
C TYR A 82 -8.94 -5.88 10.09
N PRO A 83 -10.02 -6.66 9.87
CA PRO A 83 -11.13 -6.23 9.03
C PRO A 83 -11.73 -4.88 9.52
N GLY A 84 -12.01 -3.97 8.58
CA GLY A 84 -12.49 -2.62 8.89
C GLY A 84 -11.45 -1.68 9.48
N ALA A 85 -10.16 -2.00 9.37
CA ALA A 85 -9.09 -1.15 9.86
C ALA A 85 -8.92 0.18 9.11
N SER A 86 -8.45 1.17 9.86
CA SER A 86 -7.95 2.44 9.36
C SER A 86 -6.46 2.36 9.01
N GLU A 87 -5.98 3.38 8.30
CA GLU A 87 -4.55 3.64 8.08
C GLU A 87 -3.69 3.37 9.32
N GLY A 88 -4.10 3.90 10.49
CA GLY A 88 -3.34 3.75 11.74
C GLY A 88 -3.10 2.30 12.17
N LYS A 89 -4.03 1.38 11.89
CA LYS A 89 -3.84 -0.05 12.19
C LYS A 89 -2.88 -0.72 11.21
N ILE A 90 -2.86 -0.29 9.95
CA ILE A 90 -1.86 -0.75 8.98
C ILE A 90 -0.47 -0.23 9.35
N ILE A 91 -0.36 1.03 9.78
CA ILE A 91 0.89 1.57 10.33
C ILE A 91 1.33 0.75 11.54
N HIS A 92 0.43 0.50 12.50
CA HIS A 92 0.75 -0.30 13.68
C HIS A 92 1.23 -1.71 13.31
N TRP A 93 0.56 -2.39 12.38
CA TRP A 93 0.97 -3.71 11.89
C TRP A 93 2.33 -3.70 11.18
N ASN A 94 2.58 -2.71 10.33
CA ASN A 94 3.86 -2.51 9.64
C ASN A 94 5.00 -2.28 10.64
N ASP A 95 4.72 -1.54 11.70
CA ASP A 95 5.71 -1.09 12.67
C ASP A 95 5.92 -2.09 13.83
N GLN A 96 5.24 -3.23 13.81
CA GLN A 96 5.43 -4.27 14.81
C GLN A 96 6.92 -4.67 14.92
N PRO A 97 7.49 -4.74 16.14
CA PRO A 97 8.86 -5.19 16.33
C PRO A 97 9.07 -6.57 15.69
N GLY A 98 10.18 -6.72 14.96
CA GLY A 98 10.50 -7.96 14.25
C GLY A 98 9.79 -8.14 12.90
N ARG A 99 8.87 -7.24 12.50
CA ARG A 99 8.30 -7.24 11.14
C ARG A 99 9.43 -7.16 10.11
N THR A 100 9.30 -7.95 9.05
CA THR A 100 10.26 -8.01 7.94
C THR A 100 9.62 -7.61 6.61
N PHE A 101 10.44 -7.20 5.64
CA PHE A 101 9.93 -6.87 4.30
C PHE A 101 9.25 -8.06 3.59
N PRO A 102 9.78 -9.30 3.61
CA PRO A 102 9.11 -10.45 2.98
C PRO A 102 7.69 -10.72 3.51
N GLU A 103 7.45 -10.51 4.81
CA GLU A 103 6.10 -10.65 5.37
C GLU A 103 5.15 -9.55 4.87
N VAL A 104 5.66 -8.33 4.71
CA VAL A 104 4.90 -7.20 4.17
C VAL A 104 4.58 -7.45 2.71
N GLU A 105 5.58 -7.84 1.92
CA GLU A 105 5.45 -8.24 0.52
C GLU A 105 4.39 -9.32 0.33
N ALA A 106 4.47 -10.43 1.08
CA ALA A 106 3.50 -11.51 0.99
C ALA A 106 2.08 -11.07 1.38
N ALA A 107 1.93 -10.13 2.31
CA ALA A 107 0.62 -9.57 2.64
C ALA A 107 0.04 -8.72 1.50
N PHE A 108 0.87 -7.93 0.81
CA PHE A 108 0.45 -7.19 -0.37
C PHE A 108 0.05 -8.14 -1.51
N GLU A 109 0.81 -9.19 -1.77
CA GLU A 109 0.48 -10.19 -2.80
C GLU A 109 -0.88 -10.83 -2.55
N ARG A 110 -1.13 -11.31 -1.33
CA ARG A 110 -2.46 -11.85 -0.94
C ARG A 110 -3.58 -10.80 -1.04
N ALA A 111 -3.28 -9.53 -0.74
CA ALA A 111 -4.25 -8.45 -0.86
C ALA A 111 -4.59 -8.15 -2.32
N ILE A 112 -3.61 -8.21 -3.22
CA ILE A 112 -3.80 -8.06 -4.66
C ILE A 112 -4.71 -9.17 -5.18
N GLU A 113 -4.40 -10.44 -4.87
CA GLU A 113 -5.23 -11.60 -5.25
C GLU A 113 -6.68 -11.46 -4.76
N LEU A 114 -6.85 -11.05 -3.50
CA LEU A 114 -8.17 -10.85 -2.91
C LEU A 114 -8.95 -9.71 -3.59
N ALA A 115 -8.28 -8.61 -3.93
CA ALA A 115 -8.90 -7.49 -4.64
C ALA A 115 -9.31 -7.89 -6.06
N GLU A 116 -8.50 -8.68 -6.76
CA GLU A 116 -8.78 -9.16 -8.11
C GLU A 116 -9.94 -10.18 -8.14
N ALA A 117 -10.03 -11.05 -7.13
CA ALA A 117 -11.09 -12.05 -7.03
C ALA A 117 -12.49 -11.42 -6.81
N GLY A 118 -12.56 -10.26 -6.15
CA GLY A 118 -13.82 -9.55 -5.90
C GLY A 118 -14.33 -8.68 -7.05
N VAL A 119 -13.59 -8.60 -8.16
CA VAL A 119 -13.96 -7.81 -9.36
C VAL A 119 -14.62 -8.69 -10.44
N ARG A 120 -14.72 -10.00 -10.23
CA ARG A 120 -15.36 -10.98 -11.15
C ARG A 120 -16.84 -11.17 -10.90
#